data_AF-A0A1T4ZM73-F1
#
_entry.id   AF-A0A1T4ZM73-F1
#
_cell.length_a   1.000
_cell.length_b   1.000
_cell.length_c   1.000
_cell.angle_alpha   90.00
_cell.angle_beta   90.00
_cell.angle_gamma   90.00
#
_symmetry.space_group_name_H-M   'P 1'
#
loop_
_entity.id
_entity.type
_entity.pdbx_description
1 polymer ?
#
loop_
_entity_poly.entity_id
_entity_poly.type
_entity_poly.pdbx_seq_one_letter_code
_entity_poly.pdbx_strand_id
1 'polypeptide(L)'
;MEFNKNTLAQTMAFLLSIPPESNLAKLLKLCLVTQYNGENLGQNALEKSYELIGNPGDLPYWIQEVIQSNDKITPEEWQAFGQMNLTQTQDFINTLLEELNNLKL
;
A
#
# COMPACT_ATOMS: atom_id res chain seq x y z
N MET A 1 10.32 -15.87 11.90
CA MET A 1 9.45 -14.89 12.58
C MET A 1 8.51 -15.66 13.48
N GLU A 2 8.50 -15.41 14.78
CA GLU A 2 7.52 -16.03 15.69
C GLU A 2 6.11 -15.53 15.32
N PHE A 3 5.12 -16.41 15.29
CA PHE A 3 3.76 -16.04 14.92
C PHE A 3 3.12 -15.18 16.01
N ASN A 4 3.17 -13.86 15.85
CA ASN A 4 2.56 -12.92 16.78
C ASN A 4 1.05 -12.80 16.52
N LYS A 5 0.26 -13.59 17.25
CA LYS A 5 -1.21 -13.58 17.19
C LYS A 5 -1.81 -12.19 17.42
N ASN A 6 -1.16 -11.35 18.23
CA ASN A 6 -1.64 -10.00 18.54
C ASN A 6 -1.48 -9.08 17.32
N THR A 7 -0.32 -9.12 16.65
CA THR A 7 -0.10 -8.38 15.39
C THR A 7 -1.14 -8.78 14.35
N LEU A 8 -1.42 -10.08 14.18
CA LEU A 8 -2.45 -10.54 13.25
C LEU A 8 -3.85 -9.99 13.62
N ALA A 9 -4.24 -10.05 14.89
CA ALA A 9 -5.53 -9.54 15.33
C ALA A 9 -5.68 -8.02 15.10
N GLN A 10 -4.62 -7.25 15.37
CA GLN A 10 -4.59 -5.80 15.11
C GLN A 10 -4.68 -5.50 13.61
N THR A 11 -3.93 -6.23 12.77
CA THR A 11 -4.01 -6.09 11.31
C THR A 11 -5.40 -6.44 10.79
N MET A 12 -6.03 -7.49 11.32
CA MET A 12 -7.40 -7.86 10.92
C MET A 12 -8.42 -6.79 11.32
N ALA A 13 -8.36 -6.28 12.55
CA ALA A 13 -9.23 -5.20 13.01
C ALA A 13 -9.06 -3.94 12.14
N PHE A 14 -7.80 -3.62 11.79
CA PHE A 14 -7.48 -2.55 10.84
C PHE A 14 -8.15 -2.78 9.49
N LEU A 15 -7.94 -3.93 8.86
CA LEU A 15 -8.51 -4.23 7.54
C LEU A 15 -10.05 -4.22 7.54
N LEU A 16 -10.69 -4.68 8.61
CA LEU A 16 -12.15 -4.69 8.75
C LEU A 16 -12.77 -3.30 8.88
N SER A 17 -11.99 -2.30 9.29
CA SER A 17 -12.45 -0.92 9.44
C SER A 17 -12.45 -0.11 8.13
N ILE A 18 -11.88 -0.68 7.05
CA ILE A 18 -11.63 0.04 5.80
C ILE A 18 -12.75 -0.21 4.80
N PRO A 19 -13.40 0.84 4.25
CA PRO A 19 -14.37 0.66 3.17
C PRO A 19 -13.72 0.04 1.93
N PRO A 20 -14.33 -0.96 1.28
CA PRO A 20 -13.70 -1.73 0.21
C PRO A 20 -13.33 -0.91 -1.04
N GLU A 21 -14.00 0.21 -1.28
CA GLU A 21 -13.78 1.08 -2.44
C GLU A 21 -12.95 2.35 -2.11
N SER A 22 -12.46 2.45 -0.87
CA SER A 22 -11.63 3.56 -0.40
C SER A 22 -10.28 3.63 -1.12
N ASN A 23 -9.62 4.80 -1.08
CA ASN A 23 -8.27 4.93 -1.63
C ASN A 23 -7.26 4.11 -0.82
N LEU A 24 -7.46 3.99 0.49
CA LEU A 24 -6.71 3.10 1.35
C LEU A 24 -6.87 1.63 0.95
N ALA A 25 -8.09 1.17 0.65
CA ALA A 25 -8.31 -0.19 0.17
C ALA A 25 -7.59 -0.47 -1.15
N LYS A 26 -7.58 0.49 -2.08
CA LYS A 26 -6.86 0.37 -3.37
C LYS A 26 -5.35 0.26 -3.15
N LEU A 27 -4.78 1.08 -2.27
CA LEU A 27 -3.37 1.01 -1.91
C LEU A 27 -3.00 -0.34 -1.26
N LEU A 28 -3.81 -0.81 -0.32
CA LEU A 28 -3.59 -2.11 0.34
C LEU A 28 -3.72 -3.27 -0.64
N LYS A 29 -4.66 -3.19 -1.58
CA LYS A 29 -4.78 -4.17 -2.66
C LYS A 29 -3.52 -4.24 -3.51
N LEU A 30 -2.96 -3.09 -3.88
CA LEU A 30 -1.67 -3.04 -4.59
C LEU A 30 -0.58 -3.73 -3.76
N CYS A 31 -0.45 -3.39 -2.48
CA CYS A 31 0.56 -4.01 -1.59
C CYS A 31 0.43 -5.55 -1.54
N LEU A 32 -0.80 -6.07 -1.50
CA LEU A 32 -1.07 -7.51 -1.46
C LEU A 32 -0.69 -8.22 -2.76
N VAL A 33 -0.96 -7.60 -3.93
CA VAL A 33 -0.65 -8.23 -5.22
C VAL A 33 0.83 -8.12 -5.58
N THR A 34 1.50 -7.06 -5.14
CA THR A 34 2.92 -6.84 -5.49
C THR A 34 3.87 -7.76 -4.75
N GLN A 35 3.48 -8.27 -3.58
CA GLN A 35 4.33 -9.20 -2.81
C GLN A 35 5.79 -8.73 -2.70
N TYR A 36 5.97 -7.45 -2.37
CA TYR A 36 7.26 -6.75 -2.43
C TYR A 36 8.41 -7.58 -1.85
N ASN A 37 9.38 -7.92 -2.69
CA ASN A 37 10.65 -8.55 -2.31
C ASN A 37 11.80 -7.57 -2.59
N GLY A 38 12.05 -6.65 -1.66
CA GLY A 38 13.07 -5.60 -1.80
C GLY A 38 14.53 -6.06 -1.72
N GLU A 39 14.82 -7.36 -1.91
CA GLU A 39 16.19 -7.90 -1.97
C GLU A 39 17.06 -7.15 -2.98
N ASN A 40 16.50 -6.77 -4.13
CA ASN A 40 17.20 -6.03 -5.19
C ASN A 40 17.41 -4.54 -4.86
N LEU A 41 16.65 -4.01 -3.90
CA LEU A 41 16.67 -2.60 -3.50
C LEU A 41 17.35 -2.37 -2.14
N GLY A 42 17.77 -3.45 -1.45
CA GLY A 42 18.39 -3.39 -0.14
C GLY A 42 17.45 -2.87 0.97
N GLN A 43 16.13 -2.89 0.74
CA GLN A 43 15.10 -2.41 1.66
C GLN A 43 14.10 -3.52 1.95
N ASN A 44 13.63 -3.62 3.20
CA ASN A 44 12.53 -4.52 3.55
C ASN A 44 11.17 -3.82 3.42
N ALA A 45 10.08 -4.60 3.43
CA ALA A 45 8.72 -4.08 3.26
C ALA A 45 8.31 -3.06 4.34
N LEU A 46 8.85 -3.18 5.56
CA LEU A 46 8.56 -2.24 6.65
C LEU A 46 9.22 -0.88 6.39
N GLU A 47 10.50 -0.87 6.02
CA GLU A 47 11.23 0.34 5.62
C GLU A 47 10.54 1.03 4.44
N LYS A 48 10.14 0.23 3.43
CA LYS A 48 9.45 0.76 2.25
C LYS A 48 8.10 1.37 2.60
N SER A 49 7.37 0.75 3.53
CA SER A 49 6.10 1.30 4.03
C SER A 49 6.31 2.62 4.79
N TYR A 50 7.36 2.73 5.61
CA TYR A 50 7.66 3.96 6.34
C TYR A 50 7.99 5.13 5.42
N GLU A 51 8.64 4.88 4.28
CA GLU A 51 8.93 5.90 3.28
C GLU A 51 7.64 6.56 2.77
N LEU A 52 6.65 5.76 2.35
CA LEU A 52 5.37 6.26 1.86
C LEU A 52 4.60 7.03 2.94
N ILE A 53 4.56 6.51 4.17
CA ILE A 53 3.84 7.17 5.27
C ILE A 53 4.55 8.47 5.69
N GLY A 54 5.88 8.52 5.61
CA GLY A 54 6.68 9.71 5.89
C GLY A 54 6.54 10.79 4.82
N ASN A 55 6.38 10.41 3.55
CA ASN A 55 6.12 11.34 2.46
C ASN A 55 5.06 10.80 1.46
N PRO A 56 3.76 10.93 1.78
CA PRO A 56 2.68 10.45 0.90
C PRO A 56 2.67 11.10 -0.48
N GLY A 57 3.30 12.27 -0.63
CA GLY A 57 3.51 12.97 -1.90
C GLY A 57 4.25 12.14 -2.95
N ASP A 58 5.11 11.22 -2.50
CA ASP A 58 5.95 10.39 -3.37
C ASP A 58 5.22 9.12 -3.85
N LEU A 59 3.91 8.99 -3.59
CA LEU A 59 3.12 7.81 -3.95
C LEU A 59 3.36 7.32 -5.40
N PRO A 60 3.41 8.15 -6.45
CA PRO A 60 3.68 7.66 -7.80
C PRO A 60 5.05 6.99 -7.95
N TYR A 61 6.09 7.58 -7.36
CA TYR A 61 7.45 7.05 -7.39
C TYR A 61 7.53 5.77 -6.56
N TRP A 62 6.91 5.78 -5.39
CA TRP A 62 6.84 4.63 -4.51
C TRP A 62 6.18 3.43 -5.18
N ILE A 63 5.04 3.64 -5.85
CA ILE A 63 4.33 2.59 -6.58
C ILE A 63 5.21 2.00 -7.68
N GLN A 64 5.92 2.86 -8.42
CA GLN A 64 6.81 2.41 -9.48
C GLN A 64 7.89 1.49 -8.92
N GLU A 65 8.53 1.86 -7.82
CA GLU A 65 9.59 1.06 -7.20
C GLU A 65 9.07 -0.25 -6.61
N VAL A 66 7.85 -0.23 -6.04
CA VAL A 66 7.22 -1.43 -5.49
C VAL A 66 6.85 -2.40 -6.61
N ILE A 67 6.21 -1.94 -7.69
CA ILE A 67 5.88 -2.78 -8.85
C ILE A 67 7.14 -3.29 -9.56
N GLN A 68 8.21 -2.48 -9.63
CA GLN A 68 9.49 -2.86 -10.25
C GLN A 68 10.41 -3.66 -9.33
N SER A 69 10.03 -3.87 -8.06
CA SER A 69 10.82 -4.69 -7.13
C SER A 69 10.95 -6.16 -7.59
N ASN A 70 9.99 -6.61 -8.41
CA ASN A 70 9.99 -7.92 -9.04
C ASN A 70 10.43 -7.82 -10.50
N ASP A 71 11.13 -8.85 -10.99
CA ASP A 71 11.65 -8.92 -12.36
C ASP A 71 10.57 -8.92 -13.46
N LYS A 72 9.30 -9.13 -13.09
CA LYS A 72 8.16 -9.20 -14.01
C LYS A 72 6.91 -8.61 -13.35
N ILE A 73 6.27 -7.68 -14.06
CA ILE A 73 4.95 -7.16 -13.67
C ILE A 73 3.88 -8.15 -14.13
N THR A 74 3.05 -8.58 -13.19
CA THR A 74 1.90 -9.46 -13.37
C THR A 74 0.66 -8.68 -13.84
N PRO A 75 -0.31 -9.35 -14.50
CA PRO A 75 -1.59 -8.73 -14.84
C PRO A 75 -2.34 -8.17 -13.62
N GLU A 76 -2.24 -8.84 -12.48
CA GLU A 76 -2.89 -8.45 -11.23
C GLU A 76 -2.32 -7.15 -10.65
N GLU A 77 -0.99 -6.97 -10.71
CA GLU A 77 -0.31 -5.71 -10.34
C GLU A 77 -0.73 -4.57 -11.27
N TRP A 78 -0.77 -4.79 -12.58
CA TRP A 78 -1.25 -3.80 -13.55
C TRP A 78 -2.70 -3.41 -13.32
N GLN A 79 -3.56 -4.38 -13.00
CA GLN A 79 -4.96 -4.13 -12.69
C GLN A 79 -5.11 -3.32 -11.41
N ALA A 80 -4.39 -3.68 -10.34
CA ALA A 80 -4.44 -2.96 -9.07
C ALA A 80 -3.95 -1.52 -9.23
N PHE A 81 -2.86 -1.32 -9.96
CA PHE A 81 -2.36 0.01 -10.31
C PHE A 81 -3.40 0.83 -11.09
N GLY A 82 -4.00 0.26 -12.13
CA GLY A 82 -5.04 0.92 -12.93
C GLY A 82 -6.27 1.35 -12.11
N GLN A 83 -6.65 0.55 -11.11
CA GLN A 83 -7.78 0.84 -10.22
C GLN A 83 -7.53 2.04 -9.29
N MET A 84 -6.28 2.42 -9.05
CA MET A 84 -5.96 3.61 -8.26
C MET A 84 -6.32 4.91 -8.98
N ASN A 85 -6.44 4.89 -10.32
CA ASN A 85 -6.85 6.01 -11.15
C ASN A 85 -6.12 7.33 -10.80
N LEU A 86 -4.79 7.29 -10.75
CA LEU A 86 -3.92 8.39 -10.31
C LEU A 86 -3.82 9.57 -11.30
N THR A 87 -4.89 9.85 -12.05
CA THR A 87 -4.97 11.03 -12.92
C THR A 87 -4.93 12.34 -12.13
N GLN A 88 -5.34 12.30 -10.85
CA GLN A 88 -5.22 13.38 -9.87
C GLN A 88 -4.53 12.86 -8.60
N THR A 89 -3.23 12.63 -8.66
CA THR A 89 -2.44 12.06 -7.55
C THR A 89 -2.65 12.80 -6.23
N GLN A 90 -2.68 14.13 -6.24
CA GLN A 90 -2.83 14.91 -5.02
C GLN A 90 -4.20 14.67 -4.35
N ASP A 91 -5.27 14.58 -5.13
CA ASP A 91 -6.61 14.29 -4.61
C ASP A 91 -6.67 12.87 -4.04
N PHE A 92 -6.00 11.92 -4.69
CA PHE A 92 -5.88 10.56 -4.16
C PHE A 92 -5.21 10.57 -2.79
N ILE A 93 -4.08 11.26 -2.65
CA ILE A 93 -3.30 11.35 -1.40
C ILE A 93 -4.10 12.07 -0.31
N ASN A 94 -4.74 13.20 -0.63
CA ASN A 94 -5.56 13.93 0.34
C ASN A 94 -6.68 13.04 0.88
N THR A 95 -7.39 12.33 -0.01
CA THR A 95 -8.45 11.39 0.38
C THR A 95 -7.89 10.23 1.22
N LEU A 96 -6.74 9.66 0.85
CA LEU A 96 -6.07 8.61 1.61
C LEU A 96 -5.75 9.06 3.04
N LEU A 97 -5.24 10.29 3.20
CA LEU A 97 -4.91 10.85 4.52
C LEU A 97 -6.16 11.14 5.34
N GLU A 98 -7.23 11.63 4.73
CA GLU A 98 -8.53 11.80 5.38
C GLU A 98 -9.11 10.46 5.84
N GLU A 99 -9.06 9.43 4.99
CA GLU A 99 -9.49 8.07 5.33
C GLU A 99 -8.72 7.54 6.53
N LEU A 100 -7.39 7.66 6.54
CA LEU A 100 -6.53 7.27 7.66
C LEU A 100 -6.89 7.99 8.97
N ASN A 101 -7.13 9.29 8.93
CA ASN A 101 -7.52 10.08 10.12
C ASN A 101 -8.92 9.71 10.65
N ASN A 102 -9.79 9.18 9.79
CA ASN A 102 -11.15 8.79 10.16
C ASN A 102 -11.25 7.34 10.66
N LEU A 103 -10.18 6.55 10.57
CA LEU A 103 -10.14 5.21 11.13
C LEU A 103 -10.22 5.28 12.66
N LYS A 104 -11.36 4.87 13.21
CA LYS A 104 -11.56 4.70 14.65
C LYS A 104 -11.11 3.29 15.03
N LEU A 105 -9.82 3.15 15.32
CA LEU A 105 -9.18 1.90 15.78
C LEU A 105 -9.13 1.82 17.29
#